data_AF-A0AAE4MGX9-F1
#
_entry.id   AF-A0AAE4MGX9-F1
#
_cell.length_a   1.000
_cell.length_b   1.000
_cell.length_c   1.000
_cell.angle_alpha   90.00
_cell.angle_beta   90.00
_cell.angle_gamma   90.00
#
_symmetry.space_group_name_H-M   'P 1'
#
loop_
_entity.id
_entity.type
_entity.pdbx_description
1 polymer ?
#
loop_
_entity_poly.entity_id
_entity_poly.type
_entity_poly.pdbx_seq_one_letter_code
_entity_poly.pdbx_strand_id
1 'polypeptide(L)'
;MMDKALESLKQLPAEFRKTITFDNGTENAGHELLIKELDIETYFCHPYHSWEKGTVENTISLIRRYYPKTTNFSKVSWEELKNLENRLNNRPRKCLNFMTSYEVMKLCTS
;
A
#
# COMPACT_ATOMS: atom_id res chain seq x y z
N MET A 1 2.35 -14.01 2.43
CA MET A 1 2.41 -12.53 2.32
C MET A 1 1.14 -12.03 1.66
N MET A 2 0.77 -12.61 0.52
CA MET A 2 -0.46 -12.28 -0.21
C MET A 2 -1.75 -12.44 0.60
N ASP A 3 -1.87 -13.45 1.47
CA ASP A 3 -3.08 -13.64 2.29
C ASP A 3 -3.37 -12.44 3.21
N LYS A 4 -2.32 -11.86 3.79
CA LYS A 4 -2.46 -10.65 4.62
C LYS A 4 -2.86 -9.43 3.79
N ALA A 5 -2.35 -9.33 2.56
CA ALA A 5 -2.76 -8.27 1.64
C ALA A 5 -4.24 -8.44 1.24
N LEU A 6 -4.67 -9.67 0.94
CA LEU A 6 -6.07 -10.00 0.66
C LEU A 6 -6.99 -9.56 1.81
N GLU A 7 -6.67 -9.95 3.05
CA GLU A 7 -7.48 -9.60 4.22
C GLU A 7 -7.50 -8.08 4.50
N SER A 8 -6.39 -7.37 4.25
CA SER A 8 -6.36 -5.92 4.36
C SER A 8 -7.21 -5.25 3.28
N LEU A 9 -7.12 -5.71 2.03
CA LEU A 9 -7.91 -5.18 0.92
C LEU A 9 -9.41 -5.45 1.13
N LYS A 10 -9.81 -6.59 1.70
CA LYS A 10 -11.22 -6.86 2.05
C LYS A 10 -11.87 -5.79 2.93
N GLN A 11 -11.08 -5.04 3.72
CA GLN A 11 -11.59 -3.96 4.57
C GLN A 11 -11.93 -2.69 3.79
N LEU A 12 -11.49 -2.56 2.54
CA LEU A 12 -11.81 -1.42 1.69
C LEU A 12 -13.12 -1.66 0.92
N PRO A 13 -13.92 -0.60 0.67
CA PRO A 13 -15.04 -0.67 -0.26
C PRO A 13 -14.62 -1.25 -1.61
N ALA A 14 -15.48 -2.07 -2.23
CA ALA A 14 -15.18 -2.71 -3.52
C ALA A 14 -14.88 -1.69 -4.63
N GLU A 15 -15.59 -0.56 -4.62
CA GLU A 15 -15.43 0.56 -5.56
C GLU A 15 -14.01 1.17 -5.59
N PHE A 16 -13.25 1.03 -4.51
CA PHE A 16 -11.87 1.54 -4.40
C PHE A 16 -10.81 0.53 -4.80
N ARG A 17 -11.19 -0.71 -5.04
CA ARG A 17 -10.29 -1.81 -5.33
C ARG A 17 -10.45 -2.24 -6.78
N LYS A 18 -10.00 -1.39 -7.70
CA LYS A 18 -10.12 -1.65 -9.14
C LYS A 18 -8.90 -2.40 -9.67
N THR A 19 -7.72 -1.85 -9.38
CA THR A 19 -6.46 -2.37 -9.91
C THR A 19 -5.35 -2.28 -8.86
N ILE A 20 -4.37 -3.17 -8.95
CA ILE A 20 -3.13 -3.11 -8.17
C ILE A 20 -1.94 -3.30 -9.10
N THR A 21 -0.94 -2.45 -8.96
CA THR A 21 0.33 -2.58 -9.68
C THR A 21 1.42 -3.09 -8.75
N PHE A 22 2.05 -4.19 -9.12
CA PHE A 22 3.16 -4.84 -8.42
C PHE A 22 4.49 -4.55 -9.10
N ASP A 23 5.58 -4.73 -8.36
CA ASP A 23 6.87 -4.90 -8.98
C ASP A 23 7.17 -6.38 -9.26
N ASN A 24 8.25 -6.63 -10.00
CA ASN A 24 8.68 -7.98 -10.39
C ASN A 24 9.35 -8.76 -9.24
N GLY A 25 9.03 -8.42 -7.99
CA GLY A 25 9.45 -9.18 -6.81
C GLY A 25 8.77 -10.55 -6.75
N THR A 26 9.52 -11.59 -6.41
CA THR A 26 9.01 -12.97 -6.31
C THR A 26 7.92 -13.14 -5.25
N GLU A 27 7.89 -12.25 -4.26
CA GLU A 27 6.84 -12.19 -3.23
C GLU A 27 5.44 -11.89 -3.81
N ASN A 28 5.37 -11.33 -5.02
CA ASN A 28 4.13 -10.98 -5.71
C ASN A 28 3.62 -12.12 -6.62
N ALA A 29 4.31 -13.27 -6.67
CA ALA A 29 3.89 -14.41 -7.49
C ALA A 29 2.46 -14.88 -7.20
N GLY A 30 1.96 -14.68 -5.96
CA GLY A 30 0.61 -15.05 -5.56
C GLY A 30 -0.52 -14.08 -5.94
N HIS A 31 -0.25 -13.06 -6.77
CA HIS A 31 -1.21 -11.99 -7.07
C HIS A 31 -2.54 -12.48 -7.69
N GLU A 32 -2.55 -13.64 -8.36
CA GLU A 32 -3.76 -14.27 -8.92
C GLU A 32 -4.84 -14.51 -7.86
N LEU A 33 -4.46 -14.65 -6.58
CA LEU A 33 -5.39 -14.76 -5.46
C LEU A 33 -6.29 -13.51 -5.35
N LEU A 34 -5.75 -12.33 -5.64
CA LEU A 34 -6.51 -11.07 -5.56
C LEU A 34 -7.51 -10.96 -6.71
N ILE A 35 -7.14 -11.43 -7.90
CA ILE A 35 -8.04 -11.49 -9.06
C ILE A 35 -9.22 -12.40 -8.70
N LYS A 36 -8.93 -13.61 -8.21
CA LYS A 36 -9.95 -14.63 -7.92
C LYS A 36 -10.91 -14.24 -6.78
N GLU A 37 -10.38 -13.68 -5.70
CA GLU A 37 -11.15 -13.47 -4.47
C GLU A 37 -11.79 -12.07 -4.39
N LEU A 38 -11.22 -11.08 -5.09
CA LEU A 38 -11.64 -9.68 -4.99
C LEU A 38 -12.03 -9.02 -6.32
N ASP A 39 -11.91 -9.73 -7.45
CA ASP A 39 -12.18 -9.19 -8.79
C ASP A 39 -11.34 -7.93 -9.11
N ILE A 40 -10.08 -7.92 -8.64
CA ILE A 40 -9.12 -6.83 -8.86
C ILE A 40 -8.20 -7.19 -10.02
N GLU A 41 -8.03 -6.27 -10.97
CA GLU A 41 -7.01 -6.45 -12.02
C GLU A 41 -5.60 -6.15 -11.49
N THR A 42 -4.63 -6.97 -11.88
CA THR A 42 -3.25 -6.83 -11.41
C THR A 42 -2.30 -6.55 -12.56
N TYR A 43 -1.39 -5.62 -12.35
CA TYR A 43 -0.39 -5.19 -13.33
C TYR A 43 1.02 -5.33 -12.75
N PHE A 44 2.02 -5.47 -13.61
CA PHE A 44 3.43 -5.48 -13.21
C PHE A 44 4.17 -4.32 -13.86
N CYS A 45 5.06 -3.66 -13.09
CA CYS A 45 5.93 -2.62 -13.63
C CYS A 45 6.85 -3.18 -14.73
N HIS A 46 7.04 -2.39 -15.78
CA HIS A 46 7.93 -2.77 -16.86
C HIS A 46 9.40 -2.78 -16.40
N PRO A 47 10.24 -3.71 -16.89
CA PRO A 47 11.67 -3.71 -16.58
C PRO A 47 12.33 -2.38 -16.96
N TYR A 48 13.11 -1.78 -16.06
CA TYR A 48 13.81 -0.49 -16.26
C TYR A 48 12.94 0.77 -16.26
N HIS A 49 11.66 0.69 -15.89
CA HIS A 49 10.75 1.83 -15.77
C HIS A 49 10.58 2.28 -14.32
N SER A 50 11.67 2.77 -13.70
CA SER A 50 11.68 3.18 -12.27
C SER A 50 10.66 4.27 -11.92
N TRP A 51 10.26 5.11 -12.89
CA TRP A 51 9.28 6.17 -12.68
C TRP A 51 7.86 5.66 -12.41
N GLU A 52 7.53 4.41 -12.80
CA GLU A 52 6.25 3.78 -12.46
C GLU A 52 6.11 3.52 -10.94
N LYS A 53 7.23 3.61 -10.20
CA LYS A 53 7.29 3.34 -8.76
C LYS A 53 7.43 4.58 -7.87
N GLY A 54 7.36 5.78 -8.44
CA GLY A 54 7.65 7.02 -7.69
C GLY A 54 6.85 7.16 -6.38
N THR A 55 5.56 6.80 -6.38
CA THR A 55 4.71 6.84 -5.17
C THR A 55 5.09 5.78 -4.14
N VAL A 56 5.48 4.59 -4.59
CA VAL A 56 5.92 3.49 -3.72
C VAL A 56 7.24 3.87 -3.04
N GLU A 57 8.20 4.38 -3.81
CA GLU A 57 9.50 4.84 -3.28
C GLU A 57 9.36 6.01 -2.29
N ASN A 58 8.46 6.94 -2.58
CA ASN A 58 8.13 8.02 -1.64
C ASN A 58 7.57 7.47 -0.32
N THR A 59 6.65 6.50 -0.40
CA THR A 59 6.02 5.90 0.77
C THR A 59 7.03 5.07 1.59
N ILE A 60 7.89 4.29 0.93
CA ILE A 60 8.99 3.58 1.58
C ILE A 60 9.91 4.58 2.30
N SER A 61 10.26 5.69 1.66
CA SER A 61 11.09 6.74 2.26
C SER A 61 10.46 7.32 3.53
N LEU A 62 9.13 7.46 3.59
CA LEU A 62 8.43 7.87 4.81
C LEU A 62 8.50 6.81 5.91
N ILE A 63 8.29 5.53 5.58
CA ILE A 63 8.43 4.40 6.52
C ILE A 63 9.86 4.39 7.11
N ARG A 64 10.88 4.66 6.27
CA ARG A 64 12.28 4.67 6.70
C ARG A 64 12.65 5.78 7.68
N ARG A 65 11.80 6.80 7.84
CA ARG A 65 11.97 7.80 8.91
C ARG A 65 11.63 7.27 10.30
N TYR A 66 10.83 6.20 10.37
CA TYR A 66 10.43 5.54 11.62
C TYR A 66 11.24 4.26 11.87
N TYR A 67 11.56 3.52 10.80
CA TYR A 67 12.27 2.24 10.88
C TYR A 67 13.50 2.21 9.97
N PRO A 68 14.72 2.04 10.50
CA PRO A 68 15.94 1.93 9.71
C PRO A 68 15.86 0.88 8.59
N LYS A 69 16.73 1.00 7.57
CA LYS A 69 16.74 0.09 6.42
C LYS A 69 16.88 -1.39 6.82
N THR A 70 17.67 -1.66 7.86
CA THR A 70 18.00 -2.99 8.38
C THR A 70 16.93 -3.56 9.32
N THR A 71 15.82 -2.86 9.55
CA THR A 71 14.74 -3.33 10.41
C THR A 71 14.16 -4.63 9.87
N ASN A 72 14.17 -5.68 10.68
CA ASN A 72 13.43 -6.89 10.39
C ASN A 72 11.96 -6.72 10.79
N PHE A 73 11.09 -6.44 9.81
CA PHE A 73 9.66 -6.26 10.01
C PHE A 73 8.93 -7.51 10.50
N SER A 74 9.53 -8.70 10.44
CA SER A 74 8.95 -9.90 11.05
C SER A 74 8.94 -9.85 12.58
N LYS A 75 9.72 -8.96 13.18
CA LYS A 75 9.82 -8.77 14.64
C LYS A 75 9.05 -7.54 15.13
N VAL A 76 8.52 -6.73 14.23
CA VAL A 76 7.69 -5.57 14.56
C VAL A 76 6.28 -6.08 14.86
N SER A 77 5.72 -5.67 15.99
CA SER A 77 4.39 -6.13 16.37
C SER A 77 3.31 -5.58 15.42
N TRP A 78 2.18 -6.28 15.36
CA TRP A 78 1.03 -5.81 14.59
C TRP A 78 0.51 -4.45 15.04
N GLU A 79 0.56 -4.17 16.34
CA GLU A 79 0.14 -2.89 16.91
C GLU A 79 1.05 -1.76 16.44
N GLU A 80 2.37 -1.97 16.44
CA GLU A 80 3.33 -1.00 15.90
C GLU A 80 3.13 -0.74 14.42
N LEU A 81 2.89 -1.78 13.61
CA LEU A 81 2.60 -1.64 12.18
C LEU A 81 1.33 -0.83 11.95
N LYS A 82 0.27 -1.08 12.73
CA LYS A 82 -1.01 -0.35 12.62
C LYS A 82 -0.85 1.11 13.07
N ASN A 83 -0.05 1.36 14.10
CA ASN A 83 0.29 2.72 14.52
C ASN A 83 1.10 3.47 13.45
N LEU A 84 2.03 2.80 12.78
CA LEU A 84 2.77 3.38 11.65
C LEU A 84 1.81 3.71 10.50
N GLU A 85 0.95 2.77 10.10
CA GLU A 85 -0.05 2.98 9.05
C GLU A 85 -0.96 4.18 9.38
N ASN A 86 -1.51 4.23 10.59
CA ASN A 86 -2.34 5.35 11.05
C ASN A 86 -1.59 6.69 10.96
N ARG A 87 -0.33 6.73 11.37
CA ARG A 87 0.50 7.95 11.27
C ARG A 87 0.72 8.39 9.82
N LEU A 88 0.95 7.44 8.91
CA LEU A 88 1.16 7.75 7.49
C LEU A 88 -0.14 8.20 6.80
N ASN A 89 -1.27 7.57 7.13
CA ASN A 89 -2.58 7.89 6.55
C ASN A 89 -3.16 9.20 7.08
N ASN A 90 -2.82 9.58 8.33
CA ASN A 90 -3.19 10.87 8.94
C ASN A 90 -2.11 11.95 8.77
N ARG A 91 -1.12 11.73 7.89
CA ARG A 91 -0.11 12.75 7.58
C ARG A 91 -0.63 13.67 6.47
N PRO A 92 -0.70 15.01 6.69
CA PRO A 92 -0.99 15.97 5.63
C PRO A 92 -0.05 15.85 4.44
N ARG A 93 -0.59 15.78 3.23
CA ARG A 93 0.20 15.70 1.99
C ARG A 93 -0.01 16.94 1.13
N LYS A 94 1.08 17.58 0.70
CA LYS A 94 1.01 18.77 -0.18
C LYS A 94 0.28 18.48 -1.49
N CYS A 95 0.43 17.29 -2.07
CA CYS A 95 -0.29 16.87 -3.28
C CYS A 95 -1.80 16.69 -3.08
N LEU A 96 -2.28 16.67 -1.84
CA LEU A 96 -3.69 16.59 -1.48
C LEU A 96 -4.17 17.91 -0.86
N ASN A 97 -3.60 19.05 -1.26
CA ASN A 97 -3.89 20.36 -0.68
C ASN A 97 -3.76 20.40 0.85
N PHE A 98 -2.75 19.69 1.39
CA PHE A 98 -2.51 19.53 2.82
C PHE A 98 -3.60 18.75 3.58
N MET A 99 -4.53 18.09 2.89
CA MET A 99 -5.38 17.07 3.50
C MET A 99 -4.59 15.77 3.72
N THR A 100 -5.09 14.95 4.63
CA THR A 100 -4.60 13.60 4.87
C THR A 100 -5.19 12.62 3.86
N SER A 101 -4.50 11.51 3.63
CA SER A 101 -5.01 10.44 2.77
C SER A 101 -6.34 9.89 3.31
N TYR A 102 -6.49 9.84 4.63
CA TYR A 102 -7.71 9.40 5.29
C TYR A 102 -8.91 10.34 5.05
N GLU A 103 -8.71 11.65 5.13
CA GLU A 103 -9.77 12.63 4.86
C GLU A 103 -10.23 12.57 3.40
N VAL A 104 -9.29 12.53 2.45
CA VAL A 104 -9.64 12.43 1.02
C VAL A 104 -10.39 11.14 0.72
N MET A 105 -9.95 10.01 1.30
CA MET A 105 -10.64 8.73 1.13
C MET A 105 -12.08 8.79 1.62
N LYS A 106 -12.34 9.42 2.78
CA LYS A 106 -13.70 9.61 3.30
C LYS A 106 -14.59 10.45 2.40
N LEU A 107 -14.03 11.51 1.80
CA LEU A 107 -14.78 12.34 0.86
C LEU A 107 -15.18 11.58 -0.41
N CYS A 108 -14.39 10.58 -0.82
CA CYS A 108 -14.71 9.75 -1.98
C CYS A 108 -15.73 8.63 -1.69
N THR A 109 -15.98 8.30 -0.41
CA THR A 109 -17.02 7.32 0.01
C THR A 109 -18.37 7.95 0.35
N SER A 110 -18.47 9.28 0.33
CA SER A 110 -19.63 10.04 0.80
C SER A 110 -20.60 10.37 -0.33
#